data_AF-A0A7Y4STU8-F1
#
_entry.id   AF-A0A7Y4STU8-F1
#
_cell.length_a   1.000
_cell.length_b   1.000
_cell.length_c   1.000
_cell.angle_alpha   90.00
_cell.angle_beta   90.00
_cell.angle_gamma   90.00
#
_symmetry.space_group_name_H-M   'P 1'
#
loop_
_entity.id
_entity.type
_entity.pdbx_description
1 polymer ?
#
loop_
_entity_poly.entity_id
_entity_poly.type
_entity_poly.pdbx_seq_one_letter_code
_entity_poly.pdbx_strand_id
1 'polypeptide(L)'
;MDDVVNRFAKELADAIAAAVADNPKVEACRDKAREAGFEMRVTLEAVVGFVNRNNGGAVTKITTPARLLPGSRSFGLTANDRRFLRSLRIGADEAREPVE
;
A
#
# COMPACT_ATOMS: atom_id res chain seq x y z
N MET A 1 -2.49 -12.02 29.83
CA MET A 1 -2.86 -10.60 29.61
C MET A 1 -2.17 -10.10 28.35
N ASP A 2 -0.86 -10.32 28.23
CA ASP A 2 -0.06 -9.91 27.06
C ASP A 2 -0.53 -10.52 25.73
N ASP A 3 -1.03 -11.76 25.72
CA ASP A 3 -1.54 -12.39 24.49
C ASP A 3 -2.74 -11.66 23.89
N VAL A 4 -3.61 -11.12 24.75
CA VAL A 4 -4.78 -10.34 24.32
C VAL A 4 -4.34 -8.99 23.75
N VAL A 5 -3.38 -8.34 24.41
CA VAL A 5 -2.83 -7.05 23.97
C VAL A 5 -2.05 -7.20 22.66
N ASN A 6 -1.25 -8.27 22.52
CA ASN A 6 -0.55 -8.63 21.29
C ASN A 6 -1.52 -8.89 20.14
N ARG A 7 -2.62 -9.60 20.41
CA ARG A 7 -3.66 -9.82 19.42
C ARG A 7 -4.28 -8.50 18.95
N PHE A 8 -4.62 -7.59 19.87
CA PHE A 8 -5.14 -6.28 19.50
C PHE A 8 -4.13 -5.43 18.72
N ALA A 9 -2.84 -5.47 19.11
CA ALA A 9 -1.79 -4.76 18.39
C ALA A 9 -1.69 -5.27 16.94
N LYS A 10 -1.75 -6.59 16.75
CA LYS A 10 -1.72 -7.22 15.42
C LYS A 10 -2.96 -6.86 14.59
N GLU A 11 -4.16 -6.99 15.16
CA GLU A 11 -5.40 -6.62 14.47
C GLU A 11 -5.40 -5.14 14.04
N LEU A 12 -4.89 -4.25 14.89
CA LEU A 12 -4.76 -2.83 14.56
C LEU A 12 -3.73 -2.59 13.44
N ALA A 13 -2.55 -3.21 13.54
CA ALA A 13 -1.53 -3.09 12.49
C ALA A 13 -2.04 -3.63 11.14
N ASP A 14 -2.82 -4.71 11.17
CA ASP A 14 -3.43 -5.29 9.98
C ASP A 14 -4.47 -4.36 9.34
N ALA A 15 -5.30 -3.73 10.17
CA ALA A 15 -6.27 -2.73 9.70
C ALA A 15 -5.59 -1.48 9.11
N ILE A 16 -4.52 -0.99 9.74
CA ILE A 16 -3.74 0.15 9.23
C ILE A 16 -3.11 -0.23 7.88
N ALA A 17 -2.50 -1.41 7.79
CA ALA A 17 -1.88 -1.87 6.55
C ALA A 17 -2.88 -1.93 5.39
N ALA A 18 -4.07 -2.47 5.63
CA ALA A 18 -5.14 -2.50 4.64
C ALA A 18 -5.60 -1.08 4.25
N ALA A 19 -5.85 -0.21 5.22
CA ALA A 19 -6.29 1.16 4.98
C ALA A 19 -5.29 1.99 4.18
N VAL A 20 -3.99 1.76 4.38
CA VAL A 20 -2.92 2.45 3.64
C VAL A 20 -2.75 1.84 2.24
N ALA A 21 -2.90 0.52 2.09
CA ALA A 21 -2.82 -0.14 0.79
C ALA A 21 -3.91 0.35 -0.18
N ASP A 22 -5.12 0.61 0.32
CA ASP A 22 -6.25 1.09 -0.49
C ASP A 22 -6.36 2.62 -0.54
N ASN A 23 -5.38 3.35 0.01
CA ASN A 23 -5.45 4.80 0.09
C ASN A 23 -5.12 5.45 -1.27
N PRO A 24 -6.03 6.27 -1.84
CA PRO A 24 -5.81 6.86 -3.16
C PRO A 24 -4.61 7.82 -3.21
N LYS A 25 -4.24 8.44 -2.08
CA LYS A 25 -3.05 9.31 -2.03
C LYS A 25 -1.75 8.52 -2.08
N VAL A 26 -1.75 7.30 -1.53
CA VAL A 26 -0.59 6.40 -1.55
C VAL A 26 -0.39 5.85 -2.95
N GLU A 27 -1.48 5.47 -3.63
CA GLU A 27 -1.43 5.06 -5.03
C GLU A 27 -0.97 6.20 -5.95
N ALA A 28 -1.50 7.42 -5.79
CA ALA A 28 -1.02 8.57 -6.57
C ALA A 28 0.48 8.86 -6.36
N CYS A 29 1.03 8.55 -5.18
CA CYS A 29 2.46 8.66 -4.93
C CYS A 29 3.26 7.53 -5.63
N ARG A 30 2.71 6.30 -5.63
CA ARG A 30 3.27 5.16 -6.37
C ARG A 30 3.32 5.44 -7.86
N ASP A 31 2.27 6.01 -8.43
CA ASP A 31 2.21 6.32 -9.85
C ASP A 31 3.20 7.42 -10.23
N LYS A 32 3.34 8.48 -9.42
CA LYS A 32 4.39 9.50 -9.61
C LYS A 32 5.80 8.91 -9.56
N ALA A 33 6.06 7.97 -8.65
CA ALA A 33 7.34 7.29 -8.59
C ALA A 33 7.58 6.45 -9.86
N ARG A 34 6.54 5.77 -10.37
CA ARG A 34 6.60 5.00 -11.62
C ARG A 34 6.83 5.89 -12.84
N GLU A 35 6.16 7.04 -12.93
CA GLU A 35 6.38 8.04 -13.99
C GLU A 35 7.82 8.55 -14.00
N ALA A 36 8.43 8.68 -12.82
CA ALA A 36 9.85 9.02 -12.68
C ALA A 36 10.81 7.84 -12.93
N GLY A 37 10.31 6.66 -13.30
CA GLY A 37 11.10 5.46 -13.61
C GLY A 37 11.47 4.60 -12.39
N PHE A 38 10.84 4.80 -11.24
CA PHE A 38 11.12 4.06 -10.00
C PHE A 38 9.99 3.09 -9.61
N GLU A 39 10.33 1.90 -9.10
CA GLU A 39 9.39 0.99 -8.45
C GLU A 39 9.31 1.31 -6.95
N MET A 40 8.22 1.94 -6.49
CA MET A 40 8.05 2.25 -5.07
C MET A 40 7.53 1.06 -4.26
N ARG A 41 8.28 0.66 -3.23
CA ARG A 41 7.88 -0.33 -2.22
C ARG A 41 7.62 0.36 -0.88
N VAL A 42 6.51 0.00 -0.23
CA VAL A 42 6.10 0.60 1.05
C VAL A 42 6.04 -0.48 2.12
N THR A 43 6.73 -0.23 3.23
CA THR A 43 6.74 -1.10 4.41
C THR A 43 6.31 -0.29 5.62
N LEU A 44 5.36 -0.78 6.40
CA LEU A 44 4.89 -0.14 7.63
C LEU A 44 5.37 -0.90 8.86
N GLU A 45 6.03 -0.20 9.77
CA GLU A 45 6.27 -0.62 11.14
C GLU A 45 5.48 0.28 12.08
N ALA A 46 4.78 -0.31 13.05
CA ALA A 46 3.96 0.42 14.01
C ALA A 46 4.31 0.00 15.44
N VAL A 47 4.29 0.97 16.34
CA VAL A 47 4.40 0.75 17.79
C VAL A 47 3.04 1.09 18.41
N VAL A 48 2.39 0.09 19.00
CA VAL A 48 1.06 0.24 19.60
C VAL A 48 1.21 0.31 21.12
N GLY A 49 0.73 1.39 21.72
CA GLY A 49 0.71 1.60 23.17
C GLY A 49 -0.66 1.30 23.77
N PHE A 50 -0.69 0.54 24.85
CA PHE A 50 -1.90 0.23 25.61
C PHE A 50 -1.82 0.78 27.03
N VAL A 51 -2.88 1.46 27.46
CA VAL A 51 -3.02 1.99 28.82
C VAL A 51 -4.17 1.27 29.50
N ASN A 52 -3.93 0.68 30.68
CA ASN A 52 -4.97 0.03 31.46
C ASN A 52 -5.77 1.07 32.26
N ARG A 53 -7.07 1.21 31.95
CA ARG A 53 -7.96 2.19 32.58
C ARG A 53 -8.27 1.88 34.06
N ASN A 54 -8.21 0.62 34.47
CA ASN A 54 -8.59 0.21 35.83
C ASN A 54 -7.49 0.38 36.88
N ASN A 55 -6.21 0.40 36.46
CA ASN A 55 -5.09 0.40 37.41
C ASN A 55 -4.16 1.62 37.30
N GLY A 56 -4.48 2.61 36.46
CA GLY A 56 -3.58 3.77 36.23
C GLY A 56 -2.14 3.36 35.86
N GLY A 57 -1.97 2.13 35.40
CA GLY A 57 -0.69 1.42 35.39
C GLY A 57 0.09 1.63 34.09
N ALA A 58 1.33 1.15 34.11
CA ALA A 58 2.36 1.31 33.07
C ALA A 58 1.85 1.02 31.66
N VAL A 59 2.31 1.81 30.69
CA VAL A 59 1.99 1.67 29.27
C VAL A 59 2.69 0.45 28.69
N THR A 60 1.93 -0.55 28.24
CA THR A 60 2.49 -1.67 27.48
C THR A 60 2.68 -1.23 26.04
N LYS A 61 3.91 -1.24 25.54
CA LYS A 61 4.24 -0.93 24.14
C LYS A 61 4.55 -2.22 23.39
N ILE A 62 3.92 -2.40 22.24
CA ILE A 62 4.14 -3.54 21.36
C ILE A 62 4.59 -3.04 20.01
N THR A 63 5.77 -3.46 19.59
CA THR A 63 6.25 -3.26 18.22
C THR A 63 5.67 -4.35 17.34
N THR A 64 4.91 -3.98 16.32
CA THR A 64 4.38 -4.93 15.35
C THR A 64 5.37 -5.13 14.20
N PRO A 65 5.49 -6.35 13.66
CA PRO A 65 6.45 -6.63 12.60
C PRO A 65 6.18 -5.79 11.34
N ALA A 66 7.25 -5.44 10.64
CA ALA A 66 7.19 -4.68 9.41
C ALA A 66 6.33 -5.38 8.35
N ARG A 67 5.33 -4.68 7.80
CA ARG A 67 4.39 -5.22 6.80
C ARG A 67 4.59 -4.56 5.45
N LEU A 68 4.95 -5.37 4.46
CA LEU A 68 5.05 -4.92 3.08
C LEU A 68 3.63 -4.71 2.52
N LEU A 69 3.35 -3.49 2.07
CA LEU A 69 2.06 -3.18 1.46
C LEU A 69 2.08 -3.54 -0.02
N PRO A 70 1.13 -4.37 -0.50
CA PRO A 70 0.99 -4.57 -1.92
C PRO A 70 0.70 -3.23 -2.60
N GLY A 71 1.38 -2.96 -3.70
CA GLY A 71 0.97 -1.92 -4.63
C GLY A 71 -0.22 -2.40 -5.44
N SER A 72 -1.17 -1.52 -5.73
CA SER A 72 -2.14 -1.82 -6.78
C SER A 72 -1.36 -2.15 -8.07
N ARG A 73 -1.59 -3.35 -8.60
CA ARG A 73 -1.09 -3.71 -9.92
C ARG A 73 -1.92 -2.89 -10.90
N SER A 74 -1.28 -1.88 -11.51
CA SER A 74 -1.85 -1.15 -12.64
C SER A 74 -2.41 -2.18 -13.62
N PHE A 75 -3.71 -2.10 -13.92
CA PHE A 75 -4.39 -3.02 -14.81
C PHE A 75 -3.57 -3.23 -16.09
N GLY A 76 -2.99 -4.43 -16.22
CA GLY A 76 -2.22 -4.78 -17.40
C GLY A 76 -3.18 -5.01 -18.56
N LEU A 77 -3.16 -4.16 -19.57
CA LEU A 77 -3.93 -4.37 -20.80
C LEU A 77 -3.61 -5.76 -21.37
N THR A 78 -4.64 -6.59 -21.50
CA THR A 78 -4.54 -7.93 -22.09
C THR A 78 -4.27 -7.83 -23.59
N ALA A 79 -3.86 -8.94 -24.21
CA ALA A 79 -3.65 -8.99 -25.66
C ALA A 79 -4.93 -8.65 -26.45
N ASN A 80 -6.10 -8.97 -25.90
CA ASN A 80 -7.38 -8.64 -26.51
C ASN A 80 -7.69 -7.15 -26.38
N ASP A 81 -7.45 -6.56 -25.21
CA ASP A 81 -7.65 -5.12 -24.97
C ASP A 81 -6.78 -4.29 -25.93
N ARG A 82 -5.53 -4.70 -26.16
CA ARG A 82 -4.65 -4.04 -27.14
C ARG A 82 -5.15 -4.20 -28.58
N ARG A 83 -5.73 -5.34 -28.96
CA ARG A 83 -6.34 -5.53 -30.29
C ARG A 83 -7.57 -4.65 -30.47
N PHE A 84 -8.40 -4.55 -29.42
CA PHE A 84 -9.60 -3.72 -29.41
C PHE A 84 -9.28 -2.22 -29.48
N LEU A 85 -8.31 -1.74 -28.69
CA LEU A 85 -7.85 -0.35 -28.75
C LEU A 85 -7.25 0.00 -30.12
N ARG A 86 -6.50 -0.93 -30.74
CA ARG A 86 -6.01 -0.77 -32.12
C ARG A 86 -7.14 -0.71 -33.14
N SER A 87 -8.20 -1.51 -33.01
CA SER A 87 -9.34 -1.46 -33.95
C SER A 87 -10.10 -0.14 -33.86
N LEU A 88 -10.10 0.50 -32.69
CA LEU A 88 -10.67 1.83 -32.47
C LEU A 88 -9.73 2.97 -32.86
N ARG A 89 -8.53 2.67 -33.37
CA ARG A 89 -7.47 3.65 -33.66
C ARG A 89 -7.06 4.50 -32.46
N ILE A 90 -7.21 3.96 -31.24
CA ILE A 90 -6.71 4.60 -30.01
C ILE A 90 -5.26 4.15 -29.83
N GLY A 91 -4.34 5.11 -29.71
CA GLY A 91 -2.94 4.83 -29.40
C GLY A 91 -2.82 4.20 -28.01
N ALA A 92 -2.61 2.89 -27.94
CA ALA A 92 -2.37 2.17 -26.68
C ALA A 92 -0.86 2.14 -26.31
N ASP A 93 0.01 2.59 -27.21
CA ASP A 93 1.44 2.84 -26.96
C ASP A 93 1.61 4.33 -26.68
N GLU A 94 1.47 4.74 -25.42
CA GLU A 94 2.04 5.99 -24.92
C GLU A 94 3.47 5.73 -24.43
N ALA A 95 4.35 5.36 -25.35
CA ALA A 95 5.77 5.65 -25.23
C ALA A 95 6.07 6.68 -26.33
N ARG A 96 5.74 7.93 -26.02
CA ARG A 96 6.05 9.09 -26.86
C ARG A 96 7.57 9.11 -27.05
N GLU A 97 8.04 8.88 -28.28
CA GLU A 97 9.46 8.95 -28.62
C GLU A 97 10.04 10.31 -28.20
N PRO A 98 11.27 10.37 -27.68
CA PRO A 98 11.96 11.64 -27.48
C PRO A 98 12.24 12.23 -28.86
N VAL A 99 11.54 13.31 -29.18
CA VAL A 99 11.92 14.20 -30.29
C VAL A 99 13.21 14.91 -29.90
N GLU A 100 14.23 14.69 -30.72
CA GLU A 100 15.56 15.30 -30.72
C GLU A 100 15.52 16.84 -30.75
#